data_AF-A0A431VTM8-F1
#
_entry.id   AF-A0A431VTM8-F1
#
_cell.length_a   1.000
_cell.length_b   1.000
_cell.length_c   1.000
_cell.angle_alpha   90.00
_cell.angle_beta   90.00
_cell.angle_gamma   90.00
#
_symmetry.space_group_name_H-M   'P 1'
#
loop_
_entity.id
_entity.type
_entity.pdbx_description
1 polymer ?
#
loop_
_entity_poly.entity_id
_entity_poly.type
_entity_poly.pdbx_seq_one_letter_code
_entity_poly.pdbx_strand_id
1 'polypeptide(L)' 'MNIVSSKPISFKQIRLIQRITSILNISFNGSTSKQASQFIIENIVEFRKAKRIDEAYAHIQYSEHGFID' A
#
# COMPACT_ATOMS: atom_id res chain seq x y z
N MET A 1 11.72 0.79 35.09
CA MET A 1 11.01 1.22 33.86
C MET A 1 11.72 0.61 32.66
N ASN A 2 11.11 -0.34 31.95
CA ASN A 2 11.72 -1.00 30.80
C ASN A 2 11.50 -0.11 29.57
N ILE A 3 12.53 0.61 29.14
CA ILE A 3 12.45 1.53 27.99
C ILE A 3 12.39 0.67 26.73
N VAL A 4 11.19 0.32 26.28
CA VAL A 4 10.98 -0.35 24.99
C VAL A 4 11.36 0.67 23.91
N SER A 5 12.63 0.61 23.48
CA SER A 5 13.17 1.43 22.40
C SER A 5 12.43 1.06 21.12
N SER A 6 11.37 1.81 20.85
CA SER A 6 10.57 1.66 19.64
C SER A 6 11.35 2.32 18.52
N LYS A 7 11.96 1.50 17.66
CA LYS A 7 12.69 2.02 16.50
C LYS A 7 11.77 2.92 15.67
N PRO A 8 12.27 4.07 15.20
CA PRO A 8 11.51 4.93 14.31
C PRO A 8 11.17 4.17 13.02
N ILE A 9 10.09 4.59 12.37
CA ILE A 9 9.64 3.98 11.11
C ILE A 9 10.72 4.21 10.04
N SER A 10 11.10 3.14 9.33
CA SER A 10 12.08 3.25 8.24
C SER A 10 11.48 3.91 7.00
N PHE A 11 12.30 4.60 6.20
CA PHE A 11 11.89 5.16 4.91
C PHE A 11 11.22 4.14 3.97
N LYS A 12 11.70 2.88 3.99
CA LYS A 12 11.12 1.79 3.20
C LYS A 12 9.68 1.48 3.64
N GLN A 13 9.43 1.44 4.95
CA GLN A 13 8.08 1.23 5.49
C GLN A 13 7.18 2.42 5.17
N ILE A 14 7.64 3.66 5.31
CA ILE A 14 6.86 4.86 4.97
C ILE A 14 6.39 4.79 3.51
N ARG A 15 7.30 4.51 2.58
CA ARG A 15 6.96 4.41 1.15
C ARG A 15 5.93 3.31 0.88
N LEU A 16 6.05 2.17 1.55
CA LEU A 16 5.11 1.06 1.38
C LEU A 16 3.73 1.39 1.97
N ILE A 17 3.70 2.01 3.16
CA ILE A 17 2.47 2.47 3.80
C ILE A 17 1.76 3.50 2.93
N GLN A 18 2.48 4.48 2.37
CA GLN A 18 1.90 5.48 1.46
C GLN A 18 1.24 4.83 0.23
N ARG A 19 1.87 3.79 -0.34
CA ARG A 19 1.28 3.04 -1.45
C ARG A 19 0.03 2.26 -1.03
N ILE A 20 0.09 1.58 0.11
CA ILE A 20 -1.04 0.80 0.63
C ILE A 20 -2.23 1.72 0.93
N THR A 21 -1.99 2.81 1.65
CA THR A 21 -3.01 3.81 2.00
C THR A 21 -3.64 4.45 0.77
N SER A 22 -2.85 4.75 -0.26
CA SER A 22 -3.35 5.29 -1.52
C SER A 22 -4.21 4.31 -2.32
N ILE A 23 -3.79 3.03 -2.45
CA ILE A 23 -4.53 2.05 -3.27
C ILE A 23 -5.78 1.55 -2.55
N LEU A 24 -5.68 1.28 -1.24
CA LEU A 24 -6.80 0.75 -0.46
C LEU A 24 -7.71 1.86 0.11
N ASN A 25 -7.36 3.12 -0.09
CA ASN A 25 -8.05 4.28 0.47
C ASN A 25 -8.25 4.19 1.99
N ILE A 26 -7.20 3.78 2.71
CA ILE A 26 -7.17 3.66 4.17
C ILE A 26 -6.13 4.60 4.77
N SER A 27 -6.22 4.86 6.08
CA SER A 27 -5.26 5.70 6.80
C SER A 27 -4.37 4.88 7.73
N PHE A 28 -3.14 5.35 7.95
CA PHE A 28 -2.21 4.76 8.92
C PHE A 28 -1.89 5.76 10.04
N ASN A 29 -2.21 5.38 11.29
CA ASN A 29 -2.02 6.22 12.48
C ASN A 29 -0.93 5.71 13.42
N GLY A 30 -0.04 4.81 12.96
CA GLY A 30 1.03 4.27 13.79
C GLY A 30 2.27 5.17 13.84
N SER A 31 2.99 5.17 14.96
CA SER A 31 4.17 6.01 15.16
C SER A 31 5.48 5.22 15.30
N THR A 32 5.39 3.89 15.36
CA THR A 32 6.54 3.00 15.59
C THR A 32 6.76 2.03 14.43
N SER A 33 8.01 1.60 14.23
CA SER A 33 8.32 0.57 13.23
C SER A 33 7.54 -0.73 13.44
N LYS A 34 7.19 -1.08 14.69
CA LYS A 34 6.39 -2.28 15.00
C LYS A 34 4.97 -2.15 14.46
N GLN A 35 4.32 -1.01 14.73
CA GLN A 35 2.98 -0.71 14.20
C GLN A 35 2.97 -0.63 12.68
N ALA A 36 4.00 -0.01 12.09
CA ALA A 36 4.18 0.04 10.64
C ALA A 36 4.26 -1.37 10.02
N SER A 37 5.08 -2.26 10.59
CA SER A 37 5.18 -3.64 10.12
C SER A 37 3.87 -4.42 10.26
N GLN A 38 3.18 -4.26 11.39
CA GLN A 38 1.89 -4.92 11.62
C GLN A 38 0.86 -4.47 10.58
N PHE A 39 0.72 -3.16 10.38
CA PHE A 39 -0.19 -2.59 9.39
C PHE A 39 0.12 -3.10 7.97
N ILE A 40 1.41 -3.16 7.60
CA ILE A 40 1.81 -3.69 6.29
C ILE A 40 1.36 -5.16 6.16
N ILE A 41 1.63 -6.01 7.17
CA ILE A 41 1.28 -7.43 7.13
C ILE A 41 -0.24 -7.63 6.99
N GLU A 42 -1.03 -6.86 7.73
CA GLU A 42 -2.49 -6.95 7.71
C GLU A 42 -3.09 -6.57 6.36
N ASN A 43 -2.49 -5.62 5.66
CA ASN A 43 -3.06 -5.03 4.44
C ASN A 43 -2.35 -5.48 3.14
N ILE A 44 -1.23 -6.23 3.22
CA ILE A 44 -0.43 -6.58 2.03
C ILE A 44 -1.19 -7.47 1.04
N VAL A 45 -2.09 -8.34 1.53
CA VAL A 45 -2.86 -9.26 0.69
C VAL A 45 -3.90 -8.48 -0.12
N GLU A 46 -4.65 -7.61 0.54
CA GLU A 46 -5.62 -6.69 -0.08
C GLU A 46 -4.94 -5.78 -1.09
N PHE A 47 -3.81 -5.17 -0.70
CA PHE A 47 -3.01 -4.30 -1.57
C PHE A 47 -2.59 -5.00 -2.86
N ARG A 48 -2.13 -6.26 -2.78
CA ARG A 48 -1.73 -7.04 -3.97
C ARG A 48 -2.92 -7.39 -4.86
N LYS A 49 -4.10 -7.65 -4.28
CA LYS A 49 -5.33 -7.91 -5.06
C LYS A 49 -5.77 -6.64 -5.78
N ALA A 50 -5.86 -5.52 -5.07
CA ALA A 50 -6.26 -4.23 -5.64
C ALA A 50 -5.30 -3.77 -6.75
N LYS A 51 -3.98 -3.91 -6.56
CA LYS A 51 -2.99 -3.57 -7.58
C LYS A 51 -3.16 -4.37 -8.88
N ARG A 52 -3.48 -5.67 -8.80
CA ARG A 52 -3.73 -6.50 -9.99
C ARG A 52 -4.97 -6.07 -10.75
N ILE A 53 -6.01 -5.66 -10.03
CA ILE A 53 -7.25 -5.16 -10.60
C ILE A 53 -6.99 -3.83 -11.32
N ASP A 54 -6.27 -2.91 -10.67
CA ASP A 54 -5.85 -1.63 -11.25
C ASP A 54 -5.04 -1.81 -12.55
N GLU A 55 -4.06 -2.73 -12.55
CA GLU A 55 -3.29 -3.06 -13.75
C GLU A 55 -4.19 -3.67 -14.86
N ALA A 56 -5.14 -4.53 -14.51
CA ALA A 56 -6.08 -5.11 -15.47
C ALA A 56 -7.03 -4.06 -16.08
N TYR A 57 -7.54 -3.12 -15.30
CA TYR A 57 -8.37 -2.02 -15.81
C TYR A 57 -7.58 -1.08 -16.71
N ALA A 58 -6.32 -0.78 -16.37
CA ALA A 58 -5.45 0.01 -17.23
C ALA A 58 -5.33 -0.66 -18.62
N HIS A 59 -5.17 -1.98 -18.68
CA HIS A 59 -5.11 -2.71 -19.95
C HIS A 59 -6.42 -2.66 -20.78
N ILE A 60 -7.59 -2.64 -20.14
CA ILE A 60 -8.89 -2.55 -20.83
C ILE A 60 -9.09 -1.14 -21.41
N GLN A 61 -8.74 -0.10 -20.66
CA GLN A 61 -8.96 1.29 -21.06
C GLN A 61 -8.14 1.70 -22.30
N TYR A 62 -6.99 1.06 -22.55
CA TYR A 62 -6.22 1.24 -23.79
C TYR A 62 -6.74 0.44 -24.98
N SER A 63 -7.60 -0.57 -24.77
CA SER A 63 -8.22 -1.32 -25.86
C SER A 63 -9.47 -0.63 -26.42
N GLU A 64 -10.09 0.28 -25.67
CA GLU A 64 -11.27 1.04 -26.16
C GLU A 64 -10.92 2.31 -26.95
N HIS A 65 -9.66 2.75 -26.97
CA HIS A 65 -9.22 3.95 -27.71
C HIS A 65 -8.47 3.66 -29.02
N GLY A 66 -8.40 2.41 -29.45
CA GLY A 66 -7.74 2.05 -30.70
C GLY A 66 -8.58 1.05 -31.47
N PHE A 67 -9.51 1.54 -32.29
CA PHE A 67 -9.88 1.08 -33.64
C PHE A 67 -11.01 2.00 -34.13
N ILE A 68 -10.68 3.26 -34.41
CA ILE A 68 -11.41 4.05 -35.40
C ILE A 68 -10.67 3.75 -36.70
N ASP A 69 -11.20 2.83 -37.50
CA ASP A 69 -10.93 2.78 -38.94
C ASP A 69 -11.68 3.94 -39.61
#